data_AF-A0A8C5R7C0-F1
#
_entry.id   AF-A0A8C5R7C0-F1
#
_cell.length_a   1.000
_cell.length_b   1.000
_cell.length_c   1.000
_cell.angle_alpha   90.00
_cell.angle_beta   90.00
_cell.angle_gamma   90.00
#
_symmetry.space_group_name_H-M   'P 1'
#
loop_
_entity.id
_entity.type
_entity.pdbx_description
1 polymer ?
#
loop_
_entity_poly.entity_id
_entity_poly.type
_entity_poly.pdbx_seq_one_letter_code
_entity_poly.pdbx_strand_id
1 'polypeptide(L)'
;VLAFCSRLVKPVSALKLPGRYLAHQESLPCLPVPPLQQSLEKYLLALKPLISQEEWDHTQQLLDDFRTSGVGERLQKRLEKRATKTENWLSDWWLQTAYLDYRMPVVIHSSPGVVLPKQDFVDRQGQLRFAAKLIEGVLDFKTMVDNETLPVEYLGGNQLCMNQYYQILSSCRVPGPKRDSVVNYSQAKKAPTHITVVHNFQFFELDVYNSDGTPLTSDQVFTQLEKIWGTSLQTNKEPIGILTTNHRNSWSKAYNNLIKDKVNKESVRTIQKSIFTVCLDAPMPKVSDELYKSRVAAQMLHGGGSRWNSGNRWFDKTLQFIVAEDGSCGLVYEHAPAEGPPIVALVDHVVEFTKKPELVRSPMVPLPMPKKLRFNVTPEIKGDIEKAKQNLNIMIHDLDVKVFVFSVFGKNFPKSEKLSPDAFIQVALQLAYYRIYSRACATYESASLRMFRLGRTDTIRSASVDSLNFVKAMEEPTVQNQEKVNLLRKAIQAHRAYTDMAIGGKAIDRHLLGLKLQAIEDLVSMPEVFMDTSYAVAMHFNLSTSQVPAKTDCVMCFGPVVPDGYGVCYNPMDDHINFSVSAFNSCAETNAARLAHYLERALCDIQQLILQSPKSKL
;
A
#
# COMPACT_ATOMS: atom_id res chain seq x y z
N VAL A 1 40.92 -6.79 -23.07
CA VAL A 1 41.60 -5.55 -22.64
C VAL A 1 40.82 -4.36 -23.17
N LEU A 2 39.85 -3.88 -22.40
CA LEU A 2 39.20 -2.57 -22.59
C LEU A 2 38.79 -2.10 -21.20
N ALA A 3 39.56 -1.14 -20.69
CA ALA A 3 39.49 -0.63 -19.34
C ALA A 3 38.23 0.22 -19.13
N PHE A 4 37.36 -0.22 -18.22
CA PHE A 4 36.31 0.64 -17.68
C PHE A 4 36.94 1.61 -16.68
N CYS A 5 37.07 2.87 -17.10
CA CYS A 5 37.39 3.99 -16.21
C CYS A 5 36.29 4.13 -15.15
N SER A 6 36.57 3.66 -13.93
CA SER A 6 35.82 4.04 -12.73
C SER A 6 36.06 5.52 -12.44
N ARG A 7 35.24 6.40 -13.01
CA ARG A 7 35.15 7.78 -12.50
C ARG A 7 34.38 7.73 -11.18
N LEU A 8 35.15 7.70 -10.09
CA LEU A 8 34.71 8.08 -8.75
C LEU A 8 34.05 9.47 -8.87
N VAL A 9 32.72 9.49 -8.91
CA VAL A 9 31.95 10.73 -8.75
C VAL A 9 32.19 11.16 -7.31
N LYS A 10 32.86 12.30 -7.11
CA LYS A 10 33.01 12.94 -5.80
C LYS A 10 31.63 13.05 -5.13
N PRO A 11 31.52 12.90 -3.80
CA PRO A 11 30.26 13.14 -3.12
C PRO A 11 29.89 14.60 -3.40
N VAL A 12 28.83 14.80 -4.19
CA VAL A 12 28.20 16.10 -4.33
C VAL A 12 27.79 16.49 -2.92
N SER A 13 28.31 17.61 -2.40
CA SER A 13 27.95 18.05 -1.05
C SER A 13 26.43 18.07 -0.94
N ALA A 14 25.90 17.49 0.14
CA ALA A 14 24.48 17.47 0.49
C ALA A 14 23.98 18.88 0.88
N LEU A 15 24.21 19.86 0.01
CA LEU A 15 23.65 21.19 0.10
C LEU A 15 22.23 21.11 -0.44
N LYS A 16 21.28 21.60 0.36
CA LYS A 16 19.91 21.84 -0.11
C LYS A 16 19.97 22.63 -1.42
N LEU A 17 19.29 22.15 -2.45
CA LEU A 17 19.13 22.85 -3.73
C LEU A 17 17.72 23.44 -3.75
N PRO A 18 17.50 24.65 -3.20
CA PRO A 18 16.16 25.17 -2.98
C PRO A 18 15.42 25.32 -4.31
N GLY A 19 14.20 24.80 -4.38
CA GLY A 19 13.35 24.94 -5.56
C GLY A 19 13.54 23.84 -6.61
N ARG A 20 14.48 22.89 -6.43
CA ARG A 20 14.60 21.73 -7.34
C ARG A 20 13.33 20.89 -7.34
N TYR A 21 12.76 20.65 -6.16
CA TYR A 21 11.49 19.93 -6.05
C TYR A 21 10.35 20.71 -6.72
N LEU A 22 10.25 22.01 -6.44
CA LEU A 22 9.18 22.86 -6.99
C LEU A 22 9.24 22.92 -8.51
N ALA A 23 10.42 23.21 -9.07
CA ALA A 23 10.63 23.26 -10.53
C ALA A 23 10.27 21.93 -11.20
N HIS A 24 10.63 20.80 -10.58
CA HIS A 24 10.24 19.47 -11.05
C HIS A 24 8.72 19.23 -10.98
N GLN A 25 8.06 19.63 -9.89
CA GLN A 25 6.60 19.48 -9.78
C GLN A 25 5.85 20.38 -10.76
N GLU A 26 6.35 21.58 -11.03
CA GLU A 26 5.76 22.53 -11.98
C GLU A 26 5.95 22.12 -13.44
N SER A 27 6.99 21.33 -13.77
CA SER A 27 7.19 20.81 -15.12
C SER A 27 6.31 19.61 -15.47
N LEU A 28 5.65 18.99 -14.49
CA LEU A 28 4.76 17.85 -14.72
C LEU A 28 3.41 18.28 -15.29
N PRO A 29 2.80 17.50 -16.20
CA PRO A 29 1.46 17.79 -16.68
C PRO A 29 0.42 17.66 -15.54
N CYS A 30 -0.62 18.49 -15.59
CA CYS A 30 -1.79 18.31 -14.73
C CYS A 30 -2.55 17.02 -15.13
N LEU A 31 -3.28 16.45 -14.18
CA LEU A 31 -4.12 15.28 -14.45
C LEU A 31 -5.22 15.65 -15.47
N PRO A 32 -5.32 14.96 -16.62
CA PRO A 32 -6.35 15.26 -17.61
C PRO A 32 -7.74 14.87 -17.11
N VAL A 33 -8.77 15.44 -17.75
CA VAL A 33 -10.15 14.94 -17.66
C VAL A 33 -10.42 14.17 -18.97
N PRO A 34 -10.67 12.84 -18.93
CA PRO A 34 -10.97 12.09 -20.14
C PRO A 34 -12.24 12.62 -20.83
N PRO A 35 -12.38 12.44 -22.16
CA PRO A 35 -13.64 12.73 -22.84
C PRO A 35 -14.78 11.88 -22.27
N LEU A 36 -15.94 12.49 -22.04
CA LEU A 36 -17.12 11.80 -21.49
C LEU A 36 -17.46 10.53 -22.28
N GLN A 37 -17.65 10.67 -23.60
CA GLN A 37 -18.00 9.56 -24.49
C GLN A 37 -17.03 8.38 -24.36
N GLN A 38 -15.72 8.66 -24.31
CA GLN A 38 -14.68 7.65 -24.16
C GLN A 38 -14.88 6.84 -22.87
N SER A 39 -15.19 7.51 -21.76
CA SER A 39 -15.39 6.84 -20.47
C SER A 39 -16.68 6.04 -20.43
N LEU A 40 -17.78 6.53 -21.02
CA LEU A 40 -19.04 5.80 -21.06
C LEU A 40 -18.95 4.53 -21.92
N GLU A 41 -18.35 4.61 -23.10
CA GLU A 41 -18.15 3.45 -23.98
C GLU A 41 -17.28 2.37 -23.33
N LYS A 42 -16.18 2.79 -22.68
CA LYS A 42 -15.28 1.86 -21.99
C LYS A 42 -15.89 1.28 -20.72
N TYR A 43 -16.73 2.04 -20.01
CA TYR A 43 -17.50 1.54 -18.88
C TYR A 43 -18.43 0.41 -19.31
N LEU A 44 -19.19 0.62 -20.39
CA LEU A 44 -20.08 -0.39 -20.94
C LEU A 44 -19.33 -1.64 -21.42
N LEU A 45 -18.13 -1.48 -21.98
CA LEU A 45 -17.26 -2.60 -22.36
C LEU A 45 -16.71 -3.37 -21.15
N ALA A 46 -16.34 -2.66 -20.08
CA ALA A 46 -15.83 -3.26 -18.84
C ALA A 46 -16.91 -4.01 -18.04
N LEU A 47 -18.18 -3.67 -18.25
CA LEU A 47 -19.33 -4.36 -17.65
C LEU A 47 -19.65 -5.70 -18.32
N LYS A 48 -19.44 -5.84 -19.63
CA LYS A 48 -19.81 -7.04 -20.40
C LYS A 48 -19.45 -8.39 -19.77
N PRO A 49 -18.26 -8.60 -19.16
CA PRO A 49 -17.93 -9.87 -18.55
C PRO A 49 -18.57 -10.09 -17.16
N LEU A 50 -19.23 -9.09 -16.58
CA LEU A 50 -19.64 -9.05 -15.18
C LEU A 50 -21.16 -9.15 -14.95
N ILE A 51 -21.96 -8.69 -15.90
CA ILE A 51 -23.42 -8.54 -15.76
C ILE A 51 -24.18 -9.35 -16.80
N SER A 52 -25.47 -9.53 -16.57
CA SER A 52 -26.38 -10.16 -17.53
C SER A 52 -26.64 -9.24 -18.74
N GLN A 53 -27.20 -9.82 -19.83
CA GLN A 53 -27.59 -9.03 -21.00
C GLN A 53 -28.69 -8.01 -20.66
N GLU A 54 -29.64 -8.37 -19.80
CA GLU A 54 -30.73 -7.48 -19.36
C GLU A 54 -30.19 -6.25 -18.61
N GLU A 55 -29.30 -6.46 -17.63
CA GLU A 55 -28.63 -5.37 -16.91
C GLU A 55 -27.78 -4.52 -17.87
N TRP A 56 -27.13 -5.14 -18.85
CA TRP A 56 -26.33 -4.42 -19.84
C TRP A 56 -27.18 -3.52 -20.74
N ASP A 57 -28.32 -4.02 -21.23
CA ASP A 57 -29.26 -3.24 -22.06
C ASP A 57 -29.86 -2.07 -21.27
N HIS A 58 -30.20 -2.29 -19.99
CA HIS A 58 -30.66 -1.24 -19.09
C HIS A 58 -29.58 -0.16 -18.86
N THR A 59 -28.35 -0.56 -18.53
CA THR A 59 -27.24 0.38 -18.36
C THR A 59 -26.97 1.16 -19.65
N GLN A 60 -27.07 0.53 -20.82
CA GLN A 60 -26.91 1.22 -22.09
C GLN A 60 -27.92 2.35 -22.27
N GLN A 61 -29.20 2.10 -21.96
CA GLN A 61 -30.25 3.13 -21.99
C GLN A 61 -29.93 4.28 -21.03
N LEU A 62 -29.53 3.98 -19.79
CA LEU A 62 -29.15 5.01 -18.81
C LEU A 62 -27.95 5.86 -19.27
N LEU A 63 -26.97 5.25 -19.94
CA LEU A 63 -25.82 5.97 -20.50
C LEU A 63 -26.21 6.87 -21.67
N ASP A 64 -27.11 6.41 -22.53
CA ASP A 64 -27.66 7.21 -23.62
C ASP A 64 -28.50 8.39 -23.10
N ASP A 65 -29.29 8.18 -22.06
CA ASP A 65 -30.04 9.25 -21.38
C ASP A 65 -29.11 10.22 -20.67
N PHE A 66 -28.07 9.72 -19.99
CA PHE A 66 -27.06 10.57 -19.32
C PHE A 66 -26.33 11.47 -20.32
N ARG A 67 -26.12 10.97 -21.54
CA ARG A 67 -25.53 11.71 -22.67
C ARG A 67 -26.50 12.72 -23.28
N THR A 68 -27.74 12.32 -23.56
CA THR A 68 -28.70 13.15 -24.33
C THR A 68 -29.48 14.15 -23.48
N SER A 69 -29.67 13.88 -22.18
CA SER A 69 -30.33 14.79 -21.23
C SER A 69 -29.52 16.06 -20.91
N GLY A 70 -28.26 16.14 -21.34
CA GLY A 70 -27.33 17.23 -21.04
C GLY A 70 -26.78 17.22 -19.61
N VAL A 71 -27.19 16.27 -18.75
CA VAL A 71 -26.64 16.12 -17.39
C VAL A 71 -25.16 15.75 -17.44
N GLY A 72 -24.79 14.72 -18.22
CA GLY A 72 -23.40 14.29 -18.35
C GLY A 72 -22.49 15.39 -18.89
N GLU A 73 -22.91 16.10 -19.94
CA GLU A 73 -22.14 17.21 -20.51
C GLU A 73 -21.95 18.37 -19.52
N ARG A 74 -22.97 18.69 -18.72
CA ARG A 74 -22.86 19.73 -17.69
C ARG A 74 -21.83 19.35 -16.63
N LEU A 75 -21.88 18.12 -16.14
CA LEU A 75 -20.92 17.61 -15.15
C LEU A 75 -19.50 17.55 -15.71
N GLN A 76 -19.34 17.12 -16.97
CA GLN A 76 -18.08 17.13 -17.69
C GLN A 76 -17.47 18.55 -17.75
N LYS A 77 -18.24 19.54 -18.21
CA LYS A 77 -17.78 20.94 -18.30
C LYS A 77 -17.38 21.51 -16.94
N ARG A 78 -18.07 21.12 -15.87
CA ARG A 78 -17.75 21.52 -14.50
C ARG A 78 -16.44 20.88 -14.02
N LEU A 79 -16.22 19.61 -14.33
CA LEU A 79 -14.99 18.90 -14.01
C LEU A 79 -13.78 19.47 -14.78
N GLU A 80 -13.94 19.80 -16.05
CA GLU A 80 -12.93 20.50 -16.85
C GLU A 80 -12.61 21.89 -16.27
N LYS A 81 -13.64 22.63 -15.85
CA LYS A 81 -13.45 23.92 -15.15
C LYS A 81 -12.76 23.75 -13.80
N ARG A 82 -12.96 22.63 -13.10
CA ARG A 82 -12.23 22.30 -11.88
C ARG A 82 -10.75 22.04 -12.17
N ALA A 83 -10.44 21.33 -13.25
CA ALA A 83 -9.07 21.05 -13.68
C ALA A 83 -8.26 22.31 -14.05
N THR A 84 -8.91 23.38 -14.51
CA THR A 84 -8.22 24.67 -14.75
C THR A 84 -7.99 25.50 -13.48
N LYS A 85 -8.68 25.17 -12.38
CA LYS A 85 -8.64 25.93 -11.12
C LYS A 85 -7.85 25.26 -10.00
N THR A 86 -7.38 24.03 -10.23
CA THR A 86 -6.70 23.20 -9.22
C THR A 86 -5.43 22.61 -9.83
N GLU A 87 -4.43 22.32 -8.99
CA GLU A 87 -3.21 21.63 -9.46
C GLU A 87 -3.50 20.21 -9.94
N ASN A 88 -4.49 19.57 -9.31
CA ASN A 88 -5.00 18.26 -9.67
C ASN A 88 -6.46 18.17 -9.22
N TRP A 89 -7.38 18.07 -10.18
CA TRP A 89 -8.82 18.10 -9.93
C TRP A 89 -9.32 16.98 -9.02
N LEU A 90 -8.60 15.86 -8.96
CA LEU A 90 -8.98 14.66 -8.24
C LEU A 90 -8.36 14.58 -6.84
N SER A 91 -7.17 15.16 -6.62
CA SER A 91 -6.33 14.95 -5.43
C SER A 91 -7.08 15.03 -4.09
N ASP A 92 -7.74 16.15 -3.80
CA ASP A 92 -8.51 16.35 -2.57
C ASP A 92 -9.69 15.37 -2.44
N TRP A 93 -10.43 15.17 -3.53
CA TRP A 93 -11.58 14.28 -3.57
C TRP A 93 -11.18 12.82 -3.35
N TRP A 94 -10.08 12.38 -3.95
CA TRP A 94 -9.57 11.02 -3.79
C TRP A 94 -9.06 10.79 -2.38
N LEU A 95 -8.22 11.69 -1.85
CA LEU A 95 -7.73 11.61 -0.48
C LEU A 95 -8.90 11.52 0.51
N GLN A 96 -9.89 12.38 0.32
CA GLN A 96 -11.06 12.45 1.18
C GLN A 96 -11.90 11.17 1.11
N THR A 97 -12.34 10.76 -0.08
CA THR A 97 -13.31 9.66 -0.22
C THR A 97 -12.70 8.29 -0.01
N ALA A 98 -11.47 8.06 -0.48
CA ALA A 98 -10.82 6.75 -0.35
C ALA A 98 -10.29 6.48 1.07
N TYR A 99 -9.91 7.53 1.82
CA TYR A 99 -9.23 7.35 3.10
C TYR A 99 -9.87 8.12 4.25
N LEU A 100 -10.03 9.44 4.16
CA LEU A 100 -10.40 10.27 5.32
C LEU A 100 -11.86 10.08 5.77
N ASP A 101 -12.75 9.88 4.81
CA ASP A 101 -14.16 9.55 5.03
C ASP A 101 -14.38 8.03 5.20
N TYR A 102 -13.37 7.19 4.93
CA TYR A 102 -13.46 5.75 5.18
C TYR A 102 -13.38 5.47 6.69
N ARG A 103 -14.44 4.86 7.24
CA ARG A 103 -14.65 4.75 8.71
C ARG A 103 -14.29 3.39 9.29
N MET A 104 -14.07 2.38 8.45
CA MET A 104 -13.55 1.09 8.90
C MET A 104 -12.18 1.29 9.58
N PRO A 105 -11.81 0.41 10.52
CA PRO A 105 -10.47 0.39 11.10
C PRO A 105 -9.38 0.49 10.03
N VAL A 106 -8.33 1.28 10.28
CA VAL A 106 -7.20 1.34 9.32
C VAL A 106 -6.44 0.01 9.27
N VAL A 107 -6.41 -0.73 10.38
CA VAL A 107 -5.80 -2.05 10.48
C VAL A 107 -6.56 -3.02 9.59
N ILE A 108 -5.83 -3.80 8.78
CA ILE A 108 -6.34 -4.77 7.78
C ILE A 108 -7.02 -4.09 6.58
N HIS A 109 -7.98 -3.19 6.80
CA HIS A 109 -8.84 -2.65 5.74
C HIS A 109 -8.25 -1.47 4.97
N SER A 110 -7.15 -0.87 5.45
CA SER A 110 -6.55 0.31 4.78
C SER A 110 -5.04 0.31 4.81
N SER A 111 -4.40 0.14 5.97
CA SER A 111 -2.94 0.19 6.14
C SER A 111 -2.29 -1.12 5.70
N PRO A 112 -1.49 -1.13 4.61
CA PRO A 112 -0.84 -2.35 4.16
C PRO A 112 0.38 -2.69 5.04
N GLY A 113 0.58 -3.98 5.26
CA GLY A 113 1.79 -4.53 5.88
C GLY A 113 2.81 -4.91 4.81
N VAL A 114 4.09 -4.86 5.15
CA VAL A 114 5.19 -5.32 4.29
C VAL A 114 6.08 -6.26 5.10
N VAL A 115 6.34 -7.43 4.56
CA VAL A 115 7.27 -8.42 5.13
C VAL A 115 8.60 -8.30 4.39
N LEU A 116 9.67 -8.06 5.14
CA LEU A 116 11.04 -8.01 4.64
C LEU A 116 11.75 -9.36 4.80
N PRO A 117 12.89 -9.58 4.13
CA PRO A 117 13.73 -10.75 4.37
C PRO A 117 14.02 -10.93 5.86
N LYS A 118 13.97 -12.18 6.33
CA LYS A 118 14.34 -12.53 7.70
C LYS A 118 15.82 -12.20 7.92
N GLN A 119 16.13 -11.58 9.06
CA GLN A 119 17.49 -11.26 9.48
C GLN A 119 18.13 -12.44 10.24
N ASP A 120 19.46 -12.41 10.35
CA ASP A 120 20.29 -13.48 10.90
C ASP A 120 20.65 -13.31 12.38
N PHE A 121 20.18 -12.25 13.03
CA PHE A 121 20.42 -12.07 14.46
C PHE A 121 19.72 -13.15 15.29
N VAL A 122 20.40 -13.61 16.34
CA VAL A 122 19.95 -14.70 17.22
C VAL A 122 19.72 -14.26 18.66
N ASP A 123 20.05 -13.01 18.98
CA ASP A 123 19.94 -12.46 20.32
C ASP A 123 19.45 -10.99 20.30
N ARG A 124 19.18 -10.48 21.50
CA ARG A 124 18.75 -9.10 21.71
C ARG A 124 19.77 -8.09 21.17
N GLN A 125 21.07 -8.35 21.32
CA GLN A 125 22.09 -7.42 20.86
C GLN A 125 22.00 -7.26 19.34
N GLY A 126 21.94 -8.36 18.60
CA GLY A 126 21.75 -8.36 17.16
C GLY A 126 20.44 -7.71 16.73
N GLN A 127 19.33 -7.96 17.43
CA GLN A 127 18.04 -7.29 17.15
C GLN A 127 18.18 -5.76 17.25
N LEU A 128 18.76 -5.26 18.35
CA LEU A 128 18.92 -3.82 18.57
C LEU A 128 19.95 -3.21 17.61
N ARG A 129 20.99 -3.96 17.22
CA ARG A 129 21.97 -3.53 16.19
C ARG A 129 21.33 -3.38 14.83
N PHE A 130 20.52 -4.35 14.42
CA PHE A 130 19.74 -4.25 13.19
C PHE A 130 18.76 -3.07 13.23
N ALA A 131 18.03 -2.89 14.33
CA ALA A 131 17.13 -1.75 14.50
C ALA A 131 17.87 -0.40 14.41
N ALA A 132 19.06 -0.30 15.01
CA ALA A 132 19.89 0.90 14.92
C ALA A 132 20.36 1.19 13.48
N LYS A 133 20.79 0.16 12.74
CA LYS A 133 21.16 0.26 11.32
C LYS A 133 19.99 0.67 10.43
N LEU A 134 18.81 0.10 10.70
CA LEU A 134 17.58 0.47 10.01
C LEU A 134 17.24 1.95 10.24
N ILE A 135 17.31 2.42 11.49
CA ILE A 135 17.06 3.83 11.83
C ILE A 135 18.04 4.74 11.07
N GLU A 136 19.33 4.42 11.08
CA GLU A 136 20.36 5.17 10.36
C GLU A 136 20.07 5.22 8.86
N GLY A 137 19.68 4.10 8.24
CA GLY A 137 19.31 4.05 6.82
C GLY A 137 18.07 4.88 6.46
N VAL A 138 17.07 4.96 7.36
CA VAL A 138 15.90 5.84 7.16
C VAL A 138 16.30 7.31 7.25
N LEU A 139 17.23 7.67 8.13
CA LEU A 139 17.74 9.05 8.24
C LEU A 139 18.62 9.45 7.05
N ASP A 140 19.37 8.51 6.48
CA ASP A 140 20.09 8.69 5.21
C ASP A 140 19.10 8.98 4.07
N PHE A 141 18.00 8.22 3.97
CA PHE A 141 16.94 8.51 3.02
C PHE A 141 16.28 9.87 3.27
N LYS A 142 15.96 10.17 4.53
CA LYS A 142 15.37 11.47 4.93
C LYS A 142 16.26 12.63 4.53
N THR A 143 17.58 12.49 4.63
CA THR A 143 18.54 13.52 4.21
C THR A 143 18.34 13.88 2.73
N MET A 144 18.05 12.90 1.87
CA MET A 144 17.73 13.16 0.47
C MET A 144 16.39 13.87 0.27
N VAL A 145 15.39 13.56 1.10
CA VAL A 145 14.08 14.21 1.08
C VAL A 145 14.21 15.67 1.54
N ASP A 146 14.83 15.92 2.70
CA ASP A 146 14.97 17.26 3.28
C ASP A 146 15.76 18.22 2.40
N ASN A 147 16.79 17.70 1.72
CA ASN A 147 17.67 18.49 0.84
C ASN A 147 17.14 18.61 -0.59
N GLU A 148 15.97 18.03 -0.89
CA GLU A 148 15.41 17.93 -2.24
C GLU A 148 16.39 17.28 -3.24
N THR A 149 17.21 16.33 -2.76
CA THR A 149 18.20 15.62 -3.59
C THR A 149 17.78 14.22 -4.00
N LEU A 150 16.59 13.77 -3.58
CA LEU A 150 16.03 12.48 -4.00
C LEU A 150 15.98 12.39 -5.54
N PRO A 151 16.52 11.31 -6.15
CA PRO A 151 16.51 11.16 -7.61
C PRO A 151 15.10 11.17 -8.17
N VAL A 152 14.91 11.90 -9.28
CA VAL A 152 13.65 11.86 -10.02
C VAL A 152 13.46 10.47 -10.62
N GLU A 153 12.28 9.92 -10.43
CA GLU A 153 11.89 8.63 -11.00
C GLU A 153 11.25 8.79 -12.37
N TYR A 154 11.34 7.71 -13.16
CA TYR A 154 10.86 7.68 -14.54
C TYR A 154 10.04 6.42 -14.82
N LEU A 155 9.04 6.55 -15.68
CA LEU A 155 8.28 5.43 -16.24
C LEU A 155 8.12 5.64 -17.74
N GLY A 156 8.62 4.70 -18.55
CA GLY A 156 8.55 4.81 -20.02
C GLY A 156 9.20 6.09 -20.57
N GLY A 157 10.24 6.60 -19.91
CA GLY A 157 10.92 7.86 -20.27
C GLY A 157 10.26 9.13 -19.71
N ASN A 158 9.07 9.04 -19.11
CA ASN A 158 8.37 10.18 -18.52
C ASN A 158 8.75 10.36 -17.05
N GLN A 159 8.90 11.61 -16.64
CA GLN A 159 9.16 11.99 -15.25
C GLN A 159 7.95 11.70 -14.36
N LEU A 160 8.22 11.32 -13.10
CA LEU A 160 7.19 11.05 -12.10
C LEU A 160 7.14 12.11 -11.00
N CYS A 161 5.92 12.36 -10.51
CA CYS A 161 5.60 13.13 -9.33
C CYS A 161 6.31 12.55 -8.10
N MET A 162 6.99 13.44 -7.36
CA MET A 162 7.76 13.07 -6.18
C MET A 162 7.05 13.46 -4.87
N ASN A 163 5.88 14.10 -4.93
CA ASN A 163 5.18 14.64 -3.75
C ASN A 163 4.98 13.60 -2.65
N GLN A 164 4.62 12.36 -2.99
CA GLN A 164 4.33 11.31 -2.01
C GLN A 164 5.52 11.02 -1.07
N TYR A 165 6.77 11.13 -1.55
CA TYR A 165 7.97 10.97 -0.71
C TYR A 165 8.08 12.01 0.41
N TYR A 166 7.52 13.20 0.20
CA TYR A 166 7.50 14.29 1.18
C TYR A 166 6.32 14.17 2.14
N GLN A 167 5.44 13.17 1.97
CA GLN A 167 4.28 12.94 2.82
C GLN A 167 4.47 11.77 3.81
N ILE A 168 5.47 10.91 3.62
CA ILE A 168 5.61 9.66 4.41
C ILE A 168 6.36 9.83 5.74
N LEU A 169 7.25 10.81 5.84
CA LEU A 169 8.03 11.08 7.06
C LEU A 169 7.43 12.26 7.84
N SER A 170 7.55 12.20 9.17
CA SER A 170 7.07 13.24 10.09
C SER A 170 5.56 13.52 9.94
N SER A 171 4.80 12.52 9.53
CA SER A 171 3.35 12.61 9.31
C SER A 171 2.57 11.60 10.15
N CYS A 172 1.29 11.89 10.36
CA CYS A 172 0.38 11.06 11.14
C CYS A 172 -1.06 11.36 10.71
N ARG A 173 -1.91 10.34 10.66
CA ARG A 173 -3.35 10.51 10.62
C ARG A 173 -3.86 10.99 11.98
N VAL A 174 -4.97 11.73 11.98
CA VAL A 174 -5.64 12.24 13.18
C VAL A 174 -7.11 11.87 13.08
N PRO A 175 -7.66 11.12 14.04
CA PRO A 175 -9.05 10.70 14.00
C PRO A 175 -9.98 11.90 14.20
N GLY A 176 -11.06 11.96 13.44
CA GLY A 176 -12.10 12.98 13.61
C GLY A 176 -13.51 12.39 13.65
N PRO A 177 -14.50 13.13 14.19
CA PRO A 177 -15.82 12.59 14.49
C PRO A 177 -16.63 12.23 13.23
N LYS A 178 -16.42 12.94 12.12
CA LYS A 178 -17.04 12.65 10.82
C LYS A 178 -16.01 12.14 9.80
N ARG A 179 -14.85 12.79 9.81
CA ARG A 179 -13.75 12.61 8.86
C ARG A 179 -12.45 12.76 9.60
N ASP A 180 -11.45 11.98 9.21
CA ASP A 180 -10.09 12.11 9.73
C ASP A 180 -9.31 13.22 9.01
N SER A 181 -8.13 13.56 9.51
CA SER A 181 -7.19 14.43 8.80
C SER A 181 -5.80 13.83 8.79
N VAL A 182 -4.91 14.35 7.96
CA VAL A 182 -3.48 14.00 7.96
C VAL A 182 -2.71 15.26 8.33
N VAL A 183 -1.78 15.13 9.27
CA VAL A 183 -0.82 16.17 9.62
C VAL A 183 0.56 15.77 9.11
N ASN A 184 1.31 16.75 8.59
CA ASN A 184 2.69 16.58 8.16
C ASN A 184 3.55 17.70 8.77
N TYR A 185 4.54 17.31 9.56
CA TYR A 185 5.41 18.22 10.31
C TYR A 185 6.79 18.40 9.66
N SER A 186 7.07 17.76 8.53
CA SER A 186 8.35 17.88 7.82
C SER A 186 8.66 19.33 7.42
N GLN A 187 7.64 20.09 7.03
CA GLN A 187 7.76 21.50 6.60
C GLN A 187 7.47 22.50 7.73
N ALA A 188 7.33 22.05 8.98
CA ALA A 188 7.13 22.97 10.10
C ALA A 188 8.36 23.86 10.31
N LYS A 189 8.16 25.08 10.86
CA LYS A 189 9.26 26.03 11.18
C LYS A 189 10.43 25.38 11.92
N LYS A 190 10.12 24.43 12.82
CA LYS A 190 11.08 23.54 13.44
C LYS A 190 10.65 22.11 13.15
N ALA A 191 11.32 21.49 12.19
CA ALA A 191 11.08 20.09 11.84
C ALA A 191 11.39 19.18 13.06
N PRO A 192 10.63 18.10 13.26
CA PRO A 192 10.90 17.11 14.29
C PRO A 192 12.27 16.43 14.08
N THR A 193 13.00 16.26 15.18
CA THR A 193 14.34 15.62 15.21
C THR A 193 14.33 14.28 15.96
N HIS A 194 13.15 13.76 16.28
CA HIS A 194 12.98 12.56 17.09
C HIS A 194 12.18 11.49 16.35
N ILE A 195 12.44 10.23 16.69
CA ILE A 195 11.57 9.10 16.36
C ILE A 195 10.79 8.67 17.61
N THR A 196 9.80 7.82 17.41
CA THR A 196 9.18 7.09 18.52
C THR A 196 9.57 5.62 18.50
N VAL A 197 10.01 5.11 19.64
CA VAL A 197 10.28 3.67 19.82
C VAL A 197 9.20 3.11 20.73
N VAL A 198 8.65 1.95 20.39
CA VAL A 198 7.68 1.24 21.21
C VAL A 198 8.19 -0.18 21.52
N HIS A 199 8.18 -0.51 22.80
CA HIS A 199 8.58 -1.82 23.33
C HIS A 199 7.69 -2.16 24.52
N ASN A 200 7.11 -3.37 24.54
CA ASN A 200 6.14 -3.81 25.54
C ASN A 200 5.01 -2.79 25.78
N PHE A 201 4.48 -2.23 24.67
CA PHE A 201 3.39 -1.24 24.66
C PHE A 201 3.75 0.15 25.21
N GLN A 202 5.02 0.37 25.54
CA GLN A 202 5.49 1.62 26.10
C GLN A 202 6.21 2.43 25.03
N PHE A 203 5.81 3.69 24.87
CA PHE A 203 6.39 4.60 23.87
C PHE A 203 7.51 5.45 24.48
N PHE A 204 8.51 5.74 23.66
CA PHE A 204 9.66 6.57 24.00
C PHE A 204 9.94 7.57 22.88
N GLU A 205 10.27 8.79 23.27
CA GLU A 205 10.84 9.82 22.40
C GLU A 205 12.35 9.65 22.37
N LEU A 206 12.88 9.41 21.16
CA LEU A 206 14.30 9.26 20.91
C LEU A 206 14.73 10.32 19.90
N ASP A 207 15.47 11.33 20.36
CA ASP A 207 16.19 12.22 19.45
C ASP A 207 17.21 11.43 18.64
N VAL A 208 17.24 11.68 17.34
CA VAL A 208 18.12 11.00 16.37
C VAL A 208 19.04 11.97 15.65
N TYR A 209 19.13 13.19 16.15
CA TYR A 209 20.09 14.21 15.73
C TYR A 209 20.80 14.78 16.95
N ASN A 210 22.10 15.04 16.81
CA ASN A 210 22.90 15.79 17.75
C ASN A 210 22.50 17.28 17.76
N SER A 211 22.98 18.02 18.76
CA SER A 211 22.71 19.47 18.88
C SER A 211 23.27 20.30 17.73
N ASP A 212 24.29 19.82 17.03
CA ASP A 212 24.86 20.43 15.83
C ASP A 212 24.07 20.10 14.54
N GLY A 213 23.01 19.29 14.64
CA GLY A 213 22.16 18.88 13.52
C GLY A 213 22.67 17.65 12.76
N THR A 214 23.79 17.04 13.16
CA THR A 214 24.24 15.77 12.56
C THR A 214 23.38 14.59 13.04
N PRO A 215 23.08 13.60 12.20
CA PRO A 215 22.33 12.42 12.64
C PRO A 215 23.15 11.59 13.65
N LEU A 216 22.46 10.94 14.59
CA LEU A 216 23.09 9.93 15.44
C LEU A 216 23.55 8.75 14.57
N THR A 217 24.74 8.26 14.88
CA THR A 217 25.29 7.04 14.30
C THR A 217 24.61 5.79 14.84
N SER A 218 24.71 4.69 14.11
CA SER A 218 24.22 3.36 14.54
C SER A 218 24.68 2.94 15.95
N ASP A 219 25.94 3.18 16.33
CA ASP A 219 26.44 2.90 17.69
C ASP A 219 25.73 3.73 18.77
N GLN A 220 25.51 5.01 18.50
CA GLN A 220 24.80 5.92 19.41
C GLN A 220 23.33 5.51 19.54
N VAL A 221 22.66 5.22 18.41
CA VAL A 221 21.27 4.74 18.39
C VAL A 221 21.15 3.41 19.15
N PHE A 222 22.05 2.45 18.93
CA PHE A 222 22.09 1.18 19.66
C PHE A 222 22.13 1.40 21.18
N THR A 223 23.03 2.26 21.66
CA THR A 223 23.14 2.60 23.09
C THR A 223 21.83 3.17 23.65
N GLN A 224 21.13 3.98 22.86
CA GLN A 224 19.83 4.54 23.26
C GLN A 224 18.72 3.49 23.27
N LEU A 225 18.73 2.55 22.30
CA LEU A 225 17.80 1.43 22.26
C LEU A 225 18.00 0.47 23.44
N GLU A 226 19.24 0.23 23.89
CA GLU A 226 19.51 -0.54 25.11
C GLU A 226 18.89 0.10 26.35
N LYS A 227 18.99 1.44 26.49
CA LYS A 227 18.34 2.19 27.58
C LYS A 227 16.81 2.06 27.51
N ILE A 228 16.23 2.16 26.30
CA ILE A 228 14.78 2.01 26.10
C ILE A 228 14.34 0.61 26.52
N TRP A 229 15.01 -0.43 26.02
CA TRP A 229 14.72 -1.82 26.35
C TRP A 229 14.82 -2.07 27.86
N GLY A 230 15.92 -1.64 28.49
CA GLY A 230 16.15 -1.81 29.94
C GLY A 230 15.13 -1.08 30.84
N THR A 231 14.45 -0.04 30.35
CA THR A 231 13.43 0.72 31.09
C THR A 231 11.98 0.31 30.74
N SER A 232 11.82 -0.76 29.95
CA SER A 232 10.53 -1.27 29.46
C SER A 232 10.39 -2.79 29.53
N LEU A 233 11.06 -3.44 30.47
CA LEU A 233 10.97 -4.90 30.68
C LEU A 233 9.61 -5.38 31.17
N GLN A 234 8.82 -4.50 31.80
CA GLN A 234 7.51 -4.86 32.32
C GLN A 234 6.47 -4.92 31.19
N THR A 235 5.80 -6.07 31.06
CA THR A 235 4.71 -6.31 30.09
C THR A 235 3.32 -6.00 30.65
N ASN A 236 3.24 -5.43 31.86
CA ASN A 236 1.98 -5.17 32.58
C ASN A 236 1.36 -3.78 32.31
N LYS A 237 1.87 -3.05 31.32
CA LYS A 237 1.32 -1.74 30.94
C LYS A 237 0.11 -1.90 30.05
N GLU A 238 -0.83 -0.98 30.20
CA GLU A 238 -2.00 -0.92 29.34
C GLU A 238 -1.60 -0.60 27.90
N PRO A 239 -2.10 -1.36 26.90
CA PRO A 239 -1.70 -1.19 25.51
C PRO A 239 -2.44 -0.02 24.86
N ILE A 240 -2.11 1.21 25.25
CA ILE A 240 -2.77 2.44 24.75
C ILE A 240 -2.77 2.51 23.21
N GLY A 241 -1.71 2.02 22.58
CA GLY A 241 -1.59 1.95 21.12
C GLY A 241 -2.71 1.17 20.43
N ILE A 242 -3.32 0.20 21.13
CA ILE A 242 -4.40 -0.63 20.57
C ILE A 242 -5.68 0.18 20.29
N LEU A 243 -5.86 1.34 20.92
CA LEU A 243 -7.01 2.20 20.62
C LEU A 243 -7.06 2.64 19.15
N THR A 244 -5.89 2.77 18.52
CA THR A 244 -5.75 3.16 17.11
C THR A 244 -6.22 2.08 16.12
N THR A 245 -6.46 0.86 16.58
CA THR A 245 -6.92 -0.27 15.74
C THR A 245 -8.43 -0.33 15.58
N ASN A 246 -9.19 0.50 16.30
CA ASN A 246 -10.65 0.41 16.33
C ASN A 246 -11.28 1.17 15.15
N HIS A 247 -12.58 0.97 14.95
CA HIS A 247 -13.39 1.72 13.98
C HIS A 247 -13.19 3.23 14.18
N ARG A 248 -13.06 4.00 13.09
CA ARG A 248 -12.57 5.40 13.15
C ARG A 248 -13.49 6.30 13.97
N ASN A 249 -14.81 6.04 13.97
CA ASN A 249 -15.74 6.77 14.85
C ASN A 249 -15.52 6.44 16.34
N SER A 250 -15.29 5.17 16.68
CA SER A 250 -14.99 4.75 18.06
C SER A 250 -13.65 5.32 18.51
N TRP A 251 -12.63 5.22 17.67
CA TRP A 251 -11.32 5.79 17.93
C TRP A 251 -11.38 7.31 18.08
N SER A 252 -12.13 8.03 17.24
CA SER A 252 -12.27 9.49 17.38
C SER A 252 -12.82 9.92 18.75
N LYS A 253 -13.77 9.17 19.32
CA LYS A 253 -14.32 9.43 20.65
C LYS A 253 -13.29 9.13 21.74
N ALA A 254 -12.66 7.96 21.70
CA ALA A 254 -11.63 7.55 22.66
C ALA A 254 -10.40 8.48 22.61
N TYR A 255 -9.98 8.91 21.41
CA TYR A 255 -8.91 9.88 21.19
C TYR A 255 -9.22 11.22 21.85
N ASN A 256 -10.42 11.77 21.62
CA ASN A 256 -10.84 13.02 22.23
C ASN A 256 -10.87 12.94 23.76
N ASN A 257 -11.20 11.77 24.32
CA ASN A 257 -11.11 11.56 25.76
C ASN A 257 -9.66 11.44 26.25
N LEU A 258 -8.83 10.66 25.55
CA LEU A 258 -7.42 10.42 25.86
C LEU A 258 -6.63 11.73 25.99
N ILE A 259 -6.84 12.68 25.08
CA ILE A 259 -6.09 13.94 25.03
C ILE A 259 -6.63 15.05 25.96
N LYS A 260 -7.65 14.77 26.79
CA LYS A 260 -8.09 15.71 27.84
C LYS A 260 -7.02 15.90 28.92
N ASP A 261 -6.33 14.81 29.26
CA ASP A 261 -5.20 14.85 30.19
C ASP A 261 -3.96 15.46 29.52
N LYS A 262 -3.28 16.36 30.23
CA LYS A 262 -2.13 17.12 29.70
C LYS A 262 -0.95 16.20 29.34
N VAL A 263 -0.66 15.18 30.15
CA VAL A 263 0.44 14.24 29.94
C VAL A 263 0.13 13.36 28.73
N ASN A 264 -1.08 12.83 28.64
CA ASN A 264 -1.54 12.03 27.50
C ASN A 264 -1.46 12.84 26.20
N LYS A 265 -1.94 14.08 26.21
CA LYS A 265 -1.90 14.97 25.04
C LYS A 265 -0.47 15.24 24.58
N GLU A 266 0.46 15.45 25.51
CA GLU A 266 1.88 15.64 25.18
C GLU A 266 2.49 14.37 24.57
N SER A 267 2.22 13.20 25.16
CA SER A 267 2.65 11.90 24.64
C SER A 267 2.12 11.64 23.22
N VAL A 268 0.81 11.84 22.99
CA VAL A 268 0.18 11.71 21.66
C VAL A 268 0.80 12.67 20.66
N ARG A 269 0.99 13.94 21.03
CA ARG A 269 1.59 14.94 20.14
C ARG A 269 3.02 14.57 19.75
N THR A 270 3.77 13.96 20.68
CA THR A 270 5.13 13.50 20.43
C THR A 270 5.14 12.33 19.43
N ILE A 271 4.20 11.40 19.54
CA ILE A 271 4.00 10.30 18.56
C ILE A 271 3.59 10.85 17.19
N GLN A 272 2.62 11.78 17.15
CA GLN A 272 2.17 12.37 15.88
C GLN A 272 3.30 13.09 15.14
N LYS A 273 4.18 13.79 15.87
CA LYS A 273 5.31 14.53 15.32
C LYS A 273 6.54 13.71 14.97
N SER A 274 6.70 12.51 15.52
CA SER A 274 7.93 11.74 15.30
C SER A 274 8.20 11.52 13.80
N ILE A 275 9.46 11.39 13.40
CA ILE A 275 9.79 11.17 11.98
C ILE A 275 9.15 9.87 11.48
N PHE A 276 9.28 8.80 12.27
CA PHE A 276 8.63 7.50 12.10
C PHE A 276 8.61 6.78 13.45
N THR A 277 7.97 5.61 13.51
CA THR A 277 7.98 4.73 14.68
C THR A 277 8.78 3.45 14.44
N VAL A 278 9.49 2.97 15.45
CA VAL A 278 10.13 1.65 15.49
C VAL A 278 9.46 0.80 16.57
N CYS A 279 9.00 -0.38 16.20
CA CYS A 279 8.37 -1.38 17.05
C CYS A 279 9.36 -2.52 17.32
N LEU A 280 9.80 -2.63 18.58
CA LEU A 280 10.60 -3.76 19.05
C LEU A 280 9.64 -4.84 19.54
N ASP A 281 9.45 -5.87 18.72
CA ASP A 281 8.39 -6.85 18.89
C ASP A 281 8.86 -8.09 19.66
N ALA A 282 7.99 -8.53 20.56
CA ALA A 282 8.12 -9.80 21.25
C ALA A 282 7.94 -10.98 20.27
N PRO A 283 8.47 -12.18 20.59
CA PRO A 283 8.32 -13.35 19.75
C PRO A 283 6.85 -13.77 19.63
N MET A 284 6.47 -14.22 18.43
CA MET A 284 5.16 -14.77 18.14
C MET A 284 5.11 -16.28 18.41
N PRO A 285 3.92 -16.90 18.57
CA PRO A 285 3.78 -18.35 18.65
C PRO A 285 4.49 -19.08 17.51
N LYS A 286 5.15 -20.20 17.85
CA LYS A 286 5.71 -21.10 16.85
C LYS A 286 4.58 -21.70 16.01
N VAL A 287 4.80 -21.73 14.71
CA VAL A 287 3.92 -22.32 13.69
C VAL A 287 4.77 -23.24 12.82
N SER A 288 4.14 -24.08 11.99
CA SER A 288 4.86 -24.84 10.99
C SER A 288 5.61 -23.94 10.00
N ASP A 289 6.67 -24.45 9.38
CA ASP A 289 7.46 -23.69 8.40
C ASP A 289 6.60 -23.20 7.22
N GLU A 290 5.59 -23.98 6.82
CA GLU A 290 4.64 -23.60 5.77
C GLU A 290 3.80 -22.36 6.14
N LEU A 291 3.44 -22.21 7.41
CA LEU A 291 2.64 -21.09 7.91
C LEU A 291 3.48 -19.92 8.40
N TYR A 292 4.81 -20.07 8.48
CA TYR A 292 5.72 -19.05 8.99
C TYR A 292 5.51 -17.72 8.27
N LYS A 293 5.54 -17.71 6.93
CA LYS A 293 5.40 -16.47 6.12
C LYS A 293 4.04 -15.81 6.32
N SER A 294 2.95 -16.59 6.34
CA SER A 294 1.60 -16.08 6.62
C SER A 294 1.51 -15.45 8.01
N ARG A 295 2.07 -16.10 9.03
CA ARG A 295 2.08 -15.58 10.41
C ARG A 295 2.90 -14.30 10.54
N VAL A 296 4.04 -14.20 9.84
CA VAL A 296 4.83 -12.96 9.80
C VAL A 296 4.03 -11.84 9.12
N ALA A 297 3.35 -12.13 8.00
CA ALA A 297 2.49 -11.14 7.34
C ALA A 297 1.37 -10.65 8.26
N ALA A 298 0.72 -11.54 9.01
CA ALA A 298 -0.27 -11.18 10.04
C ALA A 298 0.34 -10.30 11.16
N GLN A 299 1.56 -10.62 11.61
CA GLN A 299 2.28 -9.79 12.59
C GLN A 299 2.56 -8.37 12.06
N MET A 300 2.99 -8.24 10.80
CA MET A 300 3.24 -6.93 10.20
C MET A 300 1.94 -6.15 9.97
N LEU A 301 0.88 -6.82 9.51
CA LEU A 301 -0.39 -6.19 9.17
C LEU A 301 -1.18 -5.71 10.40
N HIS A 302 -1.23 -6.50 11.48
CA HIS A 302 -2.08 -6.21 12.64
C HIS A 302 -1.47 -6.55 14.01
N GLY A 303 -0.24 -7.06 14.07
CA GLY A 303 0.46 -7.36 15.34
C GLY A 303 0.05 -8.66 16.02
N GLY A 304 -0.77 -9.51 15.38
CA GLY A 304 -1.10 -10.86 15.85
C GLY A 304 -2.17 -10.99 16.94
N GLY A 305 -2.61 -9.91 17.59
CA GLY A 305 -3.71 -9.90 18.56
C GLY A 305 -3.41 -9.13 19.84
N SER A 306 -4.44 -8.89 20.65
CA SER A 306 -4.32 -8.06 21.85
C SER A 306 -3.39 -8.62 22.94
N ARG A 307 -3.07 -9.91 22.87
CA ARG A 307 -2.12 -10.59 23.77
C ARG A 307 -0.67 -10.59 23.24
N TRP A 308 -0.48 -10.15 22.00
CA TRP A 308 0.81 -10.17 21.30
C TRP A 308 1.27 -8.73 21.01
N ASN A 309 1.63 -8.41 19.77
CA ASN A 309 2.26 -7.17 19.40
C ASN A 309 1.29 -6.08 18.91
N SER A 310 -0.03 -6.32 18.86
CA SER A 310 -1.00 -5.33 18.38
C SER A 310 -1.04 -4.04 19.21
N GLY A 311 -0.79 -4.14 20.52
CA GLY A 311 -0.65 -2.97 21.39
C GLY A 311 0.68 -2.23 21.23
N ASN A 312 1.66 -2.85 20.57
CA ASN A 312 3.03 -2.34 20.37
C ASN A 312 3.11 -1.52 19.08
N ARG A 313 2.06 -0.72 18.81
CA ARG A 313 1.80 -0.02 17.54
C ARG A 313 1.06 1.28 17.80
N TRP A 314 1.15 2.20 16.84
CA TRP A 314 0.29 3.37 16.72
C TRP A 314 -0.15 3.49 15.25
N PHE A 315 -1.27 2.90 14.88
CA PHE A 315 -1.68 2.73 13.47
C PHE A 315 -2.11 4.00 12.74
N ASP A 316 -2.26 5.11 13.45
CA ASP A 316 -2.36 6.42 12.79
C ASP A 316 -1.01 6.90 12.25
N LYS A 317 0.11 6.34 12.72
CA LYS A 317 1.44 6.76 12.28
C LYS A 317 1.69 6.28 10.86
N THR A 318 2.13 7.20 10.01
CA THR A 318 2.33 6.92 8.59
C THR A 318 3.38 5.84 8.33
N LEU A 319 4.47 5.79 9.08
CA LEU A 319 5.49 4.76 8.97
C LEU A 319 5.79 4.12 10.33
N GLN A 320 5.64 2.80 10.40
CA GLN A 320 6.02 1.98 11.54
C GLN A 320 6.90 0.82 11.07
N PHE A 321 8.19 0.86 11.39
CA PHE A 321 9.11 -0.26 11.15
C PHE A 321 9.05 -1.24 12.31
N ILE A 322 9.04 -2.54 12.00
CA ILE A 322 8.84 -3.61 12.98
C ILE A 322 10.06 -4.52 12.95
N VAL A 323 10.66 -4.75 14.12
CA VAL A 323 11.81 -5.64 14.31
C VAL A 323 11.46 -6.65 15.40
N ALA A 324 11.12 -7.88 14.99
CA ALA A 324 10.78 -8.95 15.93
C ALA A 324 12.03 -9.64 16.46
N GLU A 325 11.94 -10.18 17.68
CA GLU A 325 13.04 -10.93 18.31
C GLU A 325 13.48 -12.18 17.54
N ASP A 326 12.61 -12.77 16.70
CA ASP A 326 12.89 -14.02 15.97
C ASP A 326 13.61 -13.82 14.62
N GLY A 327 14.08 -12.61 14.33
CA GLY A 327 14.68 -12.22 13.05
C GLY A 327 13.68 -11.69 12.02
N SER A 328 12.38 -11.83 12.24
CA SER A 328 11.37 -11.29 11.32
C SER A 328 11.37 -9.76 11.37
N CYS A 329 11.29 -9.11 10.22
CA CYS A 329 11.16 -7.66 10.16
C CYS A 329 10.24 -7.23 9.02
N GLY A 330 9.80 -5.98 9.10
CA GLY A 330 8.78 -5.46 8.20
C GLY A 330 8.42 -4.03 8.51
N LEU A 331 7.32 -3.59 7.91
CA LEU A 331 6.66 -2.35 8.28
C LEU A 331 5.15 -2.45 8.08
N VAL A 332 4.43 -1.49 8.65
CA VAL A 332 3.06 -1.16 8.29
C VAL A 332 2.98 0.34 8.06
N TYR A 333 2.26 0.76 7.03
CA TYR A 333 2.14 2.17 6.70
C TYR A 333 0.68 2.61 6.58
N GLU A 334 0.38 3.82 7.05
CA GLU A 334 -0.94 4.43 6.88
C GLU A 334 -1.08 4.94 5.44
N HIS A 335 -2.19 4.61 4.78
CA HIS A 335 -2.29 4.69 3.32
C HIS A 335 -2.65 6.09 2.79
N ALA A 336 -3.21 6.97 3.62
CA ALA A 336 -3.68 8.27 3.15
C ALA A 336 -2.53 9.15 2.57
N PRO A 337 -1.31 9.20 3.14
CA PRO A 337 -0.20 9.98 2.58
C PRO A 337 0.39 9.49 1.26
N ALA A 338 0.45 8.18 1.01
CA ALA A 338 1.19 7.61 -0.11
C ALA A 338 0.70 6.23 -0.57
N GLU A 339 1.10 5.85 -1.78
CA GLU A 339 0.94 4.52 -2.37
C GLU A 339 2.13 3.60 -2.03
N GLY A 340 2.09 2.35 -2.51
CA GLY A 340 3.18 1.37 -2.35
C GLY A 340 4.54 1.77 -2.95
N PRO A 341 4.64 2.36 -4.16
CA PRO A 341 5.94 2.62 -4.80
C PRO A 341 6.91 3.50 -3.98
N PRO A 342 6.49 4.64 -3.38
CA PRO A 342 7.35 5.39 -2.48
C PRO A 342 7.82 4.62 -1.24
N ILE A 343 6.97 3.74 -0.72
CA ILE A 343 7.28 2.90 0.44
C ILE A 343 8.35 1.87 0.07
N VAL A 344 8.24 1.21 -1.08
CA VAL A 344 9.25 0.21 -1.48
C VAL A 344 10.56 0.84 -1.95
N ALA A 345 10.55 2.05 -2.52
CA ALA A 345 11.78 2.78 -2.79
C ALA A 345 12.53 3.14 -1.49
N LEU A 346 11.81 3.53 -0.44
CA LEU A 346 12.38 3.70 0.91
C LEU A 346 12.93 2.37 1.44
N VAL A 347 12.17 1.27 1.33
CA VAL A 347 12.60 -0.06 1.77
C VAL A 347 13.88 -0.49 1.06
N ASP A 348 13.93 -0.39 -0.27
CA ASP A 348 15.10 -0.76 -1.07
C ASP A 348 16.34 0.02 -0.65
N HIS A 349 16.19 1.33 -0.41
CA HIS A 349 17.28 2.16 0.09
C HIS A 349 17.76 1.72 1.47
N VAL A 350 16.84 1.49 2.41
CA VAL A 350 17.16 1.14 3.80
C VAL A 350 17.79 -0.26 3.87
N VAL A 351 17.26 -1.24 3.16
CA VAL A 351 17.80 -2.62 3.13
C VAL A 351 19.17 -2.66 2.45
N GLU A 352 19.41 -1.83 1.44
CA GLU A 352 20.75 -1.72 0.87
C GLU A 352 21.70 -0.99 1.83
N PHE A 353 21.21 0.01 2.56
CA PHE A 353 22.00 0.72 3.57
C PHE A 353 22.46 -0.21 4.69
N THR A 354 21.59 -1.11 5.19
CA THR A 354 21.93 -2.02 6.30
C THR A 354 23.03 -3.02 5.95
N LYS A 355 23.30 -3.26 4.66
CA LYS A 355 24.39 -4.12 4.18
C LYS A 355 25.74 -3.39 4.08
N LYS A 356 25.75 -2.06 4.14
CA LYS A 356 27.00 -1.29 4.01
C LYS A 356 27.88 -1.49 5.25
N PRO A 357 29.20 -1.67 5.08
CA PRO A 357 30.10 -1.78 6.22
C PRO A 357 30.17 -0.45 6.98
N GLU A 358 30.34 -0.52 8.30
CA GLU A 358 30.58 0.67 9.13
C GLU A 358 31.96 1.26 8.85
N LEU A 359 31.99 2.50 8.34
CA LEU A 359 33.23 3.17 7.93
C LEU A 359 33.88 4.02 9.03
N VAL A 360 33.12 4.42 10.06
CA VAL A 360 33.58 5.37 11.08
C VAL A 360 33.09 4.94 12.45
N ARG A 361 34.02 4.76 13.41
CA ARG A 361 33.67 4.60 14.83
C ARG A 361 33.25 5.94 15.41
N SER A 362 32.11 5.96 16.08
CA SER A 362 31.53 7.19 16.60
C SER A 362 32.29 7.72 17.83
N PRO A 363 32.40 9.04 17.98
CA PRO A 363 32.88 9.63 19.22
C PRO A 363 31.93 9.25 20.37
N MET A 364 32.45 8.70 21.47
CA MET A 364 31.67 8.41 22.67
C MET A 364 31.35 9.71 23.41
N VAL A 365 30.25 10.36 23.04
CA VAL A 365 29.70 11.52 23.75
C VAL A 365 28.54 11.05 24.65
N PRO A 366 28.40 11.57 25.89
CA PRO A 366 27.25 11.25 26.74
C PRO A 366 25.92 11.59 26.05
N LEU A 367 25.06 10.59 25.87
CA LEU A 367 23.72 10.76 25.29
C LEU A 367 22.63 10.84 26.37
N PRO A 368 21.65 11.74 26.24
CA PRO A 368 20.56 11.88 27.19
C PRO A 368 19.70 10.62 27.26
N MET A 369 19.00 10.41 28.37
CA MET A 369 18.05 9.29 28.50
C MET A 369 16.83 9.53 27.58
N PRO A 370 16.45 8.57 26.71
CA PRO A 370 15.22 8.68 25.93
C PRO A 370 13.99 8.90 26.82
N LYS A 371 13.15 9.87 26.46
CA LYS A 371 12.03 10.28 27.30
C LYS A 371 10.88 9.28 27.15
N LYS A 372 10.52 8.61 28.24
CA LYS A 372 9.34 7.74 28.30
C LYS A 372 8.06 8.56 28.19
N LEU A 373 7.22 8.22 27.21
CA LEU A 373 5.92 8.84 26.99
C LEU A 373 4.89 8.14 27.87
N ARG A 374 4.49 8.82 28.94
CA ARG A 374 3.55 8.28 29.94
C ARG A 374 2.11 8.50 29.49
N PHE A 375 1.25 7.58 29.91
CA PHE A 375 -0.19 7.70 29.77
C PHE A 375 -0.88 7.49 31.12
N ASN A 376 -1.67 8.47 31.53
CA ASN A 376 -2.56 8.40 32.68
C ASN A 376 -3.85 7.69 32.23
N VAL A 377 -4.06 6.48 32.75
CA VAL A 377 -5.21 5.64 32.40
C VAL A 377 -6.33 5.83 33.40
N THR A 378 -7.46 6.34 32.94
CA THR A 378 -8.71 6.43 33.72
C THR A 378 -9.57 5.17 33.49
N PRO A 379 -10.60 4.91 34.32
CA PRO A 379 -11.55 3.82 34.08
C PRO A 379 -12.22 3.89 32.69
N GLU A 380 -12.49 5.10 32.19
CA GLU A 380 -13.08 5.29 30.86
C GLU A 380 -12.10 4.89 29.75
N ILE A 381 -10.84 5.35 29.81
CA ILE A 381 -9.79 4.97 28.86
C ILE A 381 -9.56 3.46 28.90
N LYS A 382 -9.55 2.86 30.10
CA LYS A 382 -9.45 1.41 30.26
C LYS A 382 -10.62 0.68 29.57
N GLY A 383 -11.84 1.18 29.73
CA GLY A 383 -13.01 0.66 29.01
C GLY A 383 -12.88 0.74 27.49
N ASP A 384 -12.33 1.84 26.96
CA ASP A 384 -12.06 2.00 25.53
C ASP A 384 -10.98 1.02 25.03
N ILE A 385 -9.93 0.77 25.84
CA ILE A 385 -8.89 -0.21 25.53
C ILE A 385 -9.49 -1.61 25.41
N GLU A 386 -10.33 -2.03 26.37
CA GLU A 386 -10.95 -3.36 26.31
C GLU A 386 -11.89 -3.52 25.11
N LYS A 387 -12.65 -2.48 24.74
CA LYS A 387 -13.46 -2.48 23.51
C LYS A 387 -12.59 -2.59 22.26
N ALA A 388 -11.46 -1.88 22.20
CA ALA A 388 -10.53 -1.96 21.08
C ALA A 388 -9.88 -3.36 20.97
N LYS A 389 -9.52 -3.98 22.10
CA LYS A 389 -9.04 -5.38 22.13
C LYS A 389 -10.07 -6.36 21.58
N GLN A 390 -11.34 -6.24 22.00
CA GLN A 390 -12.42 -7.09 21.53
C GLN A 390 -12.62 -6.94 20.02
N ASN A 391 -12.75 -5.69 19.54
CA ASN A 391 -12.95 -5.40 18.11
C ASN A 391 -11.78 -5.94 17.26
N LEU A 392 -10.53 -5.70 17.68
CA LEU A 392 -9.37 -6.20 16.94
C LEU A 392 -9.30 -7.72 16.91
N ASN A 393 -9.59 -8.40 18.02
CA ASN A 393 -9.57 -9.86 18.05
C ASN A 393 -10.64 -10.47 17.13
N ILE A 394 -11.81 -9.83 17.00
CA ILE A 394 -12.84 -10.22 16.01
C ILE A 394 -12.28 -10.07 14.59
N MET A 395 -11.68 -8.92 14.26
CA MET A 395 -11.10 -8.68 12.93
C MET A 395 -9.98 -9.68 12.58
N ILE A 396 -9.12 -9.99 13.54
CA ILE A 396 -8.01 -10.93 13.32
C ILE A 396 -8.52 -12.36 13.13
N HIS A 397 -9.53 -12.77 13.90
CA HIS A 397 -10.15 -14.09 13.72
C HIS A 397 -10.85 -14.20 12.36
N ASP A 398 -11.42 -13.10 11.86
CA ASP A 398 -12.09 -13.07 10.57
C ASP A 398 -11.11 -13.02 9.39
N LEU A 399 -9.86 -12.65 9.58
CA LEU A 399 -8.88 -12.56 8.49
C LEU A 399 -8.23 -13.93 8.18
N ASP A 400 -8.29 -14.34 6.92
CA ASP A 400 -7.49 -15.44 6.37
C ASP A 400 -6.35 -14.85 5.52
N VAL A 401 -5.10 -15.27 5.74
CA VAL A 401 -3.92 -14.83 4.98
C VAL A 401 -3.04 -16.01 4.58
N LYS A 402 -2.82 -16.17 3.28
CA LYS A 402 -1.81 -17.07 2.70
C LYS A 402 -0.71 -16.27 2.00
N VAL A 403 0.52 -16.42 2.48
CA VAL A 403 1.72 -15.95 1.77
C VAL A 403 2.46 -17.14 1.20
N PHE A 404 2.83 -17.07 -0.07
CA PHE A 404 3.60 -18.11 -0.74
C PHE A 404 4.60 -17.51 -1.74
N VAL A 405 5.64 -18.29 -2.06
CA VAL A 405 6.65 -17.91 -3.05
C VAL A 405 6.57 -18.86 -4.22
N PHE A 406 6.07 -18.33 -5.34
CA PHE A 406 6.02 -19.06 -6.59
C PHE A 406 7.43 -19.18 -7.16
N SER A 407 8.02 -20.37 -7.05
CA SER A 407 9.44 -20.60 -7.31
C SER A 407 9.73 -21.24 -8.67
N VAL A 408 8.70 -21.43 -9.51
CA VAL A 408 8.85 -22.10 -10.82
C VAL A 408 9.45 -21.15 -11.86
N PHE A 409 9.04 -19.87 -11.84
CA PHE A 409 9.62 -18.80 -12.66
C PHE A 409 9.26 -17.42 -12.10
N GLY A 410 9.95 -16.39 -12.57
CA GLY A 410 9.64 -14.98 -12.33
C GLY A 410 9.40 -14.20 -13.62
N LYS A 411 9.76 -12.92 -13.62
CA LYS A 411 9.62 -12.04 -14.80
C LYS A 411 10.34 -12.55 -16.04
N ASN A 412 11.37 -13.38 -15.89
CA ASN A 412 12.17 -13.87 -17.01
C ASN A 412 11.36 -14.68 -18.03
N PHE A 413 10.42 -15.53 -17.59
CA PHE A 413 9.63 -16.35 -18.51
C PHE A 413 8.63 -15.53 -19.35
N PRO A 414 7.75 -14.68 -18.77
CA PRO A 414 6.88 -13.83 -19.60
C PRO A 414 7.67 -12.93 -20.54
N LYS A 415 8.84 -12.41 -20.11
CA LYS A 415 9.72 -11.60 -20.96
C LYS A 415 10.31 -12.39 -22.14
N SER A 416 10.71 -13.65 -21.96
CA SER A 416 11.22 -14.49 -23.07
C SER A 416 10.15 -14.70 -24.14
N GLU A 417 8.88 -14.70 -23.74
CA GLU A 417 7.72 -14.80 -24.62
C GLU A 417 7.24 -13.44 -25.20
N LYS A 418 7.95 -12.35 -24.90
CA LYS A 418 7.59 -10.96 -25.26
C LYS A 418 6.24 -10.52 -24.68
N LEU A 419 5.91 -11.01 -23.49
CA LEU A 419 4.69 -10.66 -22.74
C LEU A 419 5.05 -9.78 -21.53
N SER A 420 4.11 -8.92 -21.12
CA SER A 420 4.26 -8.16 -19.88
C SER A 420 4.11 -9.13 -18.69
N PRO A 421 5.10 -9.21 -17.77
CA PRO A 421 4.98 -10.07 -16.60
C PRO A 421 3.77 -9.74 -15.71
N ASP A 422 3.44 -8.47 -15.59
CA ASP A 422 2.31 -8.01 -14.78
C ASP A 422 0.97 -8.47 -15.38
N ALA A 423 0.75 -8.18 -16.66
CA ALA A 423 -0.44 -8.62 -17.39
C ALA A 423 -0.56 -10.17 -17.43
N PHE A 424 0.57 -10.88 -17.49
CA PHE A 424 0.60 -12.34 -17.40
C PHE A 424 0.05 -12.83 -16.04
N ILE A 425 0.50 -12.23 -14.94
CA ILE A 425 0.04 -12.57 -13.58
C ILE A 425 -1.44 -12.23 -13.42
N GLN A 426 -1.87 -11.06 -13.90
CA GLN A 426 -3.28 -10.65 -13.83
C GLN A 426 -4.20 -11.60 -14.61
N VAL A 427 -3.82 -12.03 -15.80
CA VAL A 427 -4.58 -13.03 -16.58
C VAL A 427 -4.57 -14.40 -15.91
N ALA A 428 -3.45 -14.81 -15.28
CA ALA A 428 -3.41 -16.03 -14.48
C ALA A 428 -4.34 -15.97 -13.27
N LEU A 429 -4.46 -14.82 -12.62
CA LEU A 429 -5.41 -14.60 -11.52
C LEU A 429 -6.86 -14.67 -11.98
N GLN A 430 -7.19 -14.11 -13.17
CA GLN A 430 -8.52 -14.27 -13.76
C GLN A 430 -8.84 -15.74 -14.02
N LEU A 431 -7.88 -16.53 -14.52
CA LEU A 431 -8.04 -17.97 -14.72
C LEU A 431 -8.25 -18.72 -13.39
N ALA A 432 -7.46 -18.41 -12.38
CA ALA A 432 -7.58 -19.00 -11.05
C ALA A 432 -8.97 -18.75 -10.44
N TYR A 433 -9.46 -17.51 -10.53
CA TYR A 433 -10.79 -17.15 -10.04
C TYR A 433 -11.89 -17.86 -10.84
N TYR A 434 -11.79 -17.87 -12.17
CA TYR A 434 -12.76 -18.54 -13.04
C TYR A 434 -12.86 -20.04 -12.74
N ARG A 435 -11.75 -20.72 -12.48
CA ARG A 435 -11.73 -22.14 -12.10
C ARG A 435 -12.39 -22.44 -10.76
N ILE A 436 -12.43 -21.47 -9.84
CA ILE A 436 -13.08 -21.64 -8.53
C ILE A 436 -14.57 -21.35 -8.62
N TYR A 437 -14.97 -20.30 -9.35
CA TYR A 437 -16.32 -19.73 -9.30
C TYR A 437 -17.12 -19.86 -10.60
N SER A 438 -16.50 -20.33 -11.69
CA SER A 438 -17.11 -20.45 -13.03
C SER A 438 -17.68 -19.15 -13.59
N ARG A 439 -17.21 -18.00 -13.09
CA ARG A 439 -17.60 -16.66 -13.51
C ARG A 439 -16.44 -15.68 -13.34
N ALA A 440 -16.45 -14.57 -14.08
CA ALA A 440 -15.59 -13.44 -13.79
C ALA A 440 -16.17 -12.62 -12.63
N CYS A 441 -15.38 -11.67 -12.11
CA CYS A 441 -15.82 -10.74 -11.09
C CYS A 441 -15.18 -9.36 -11.30
N ALA A 442 -15.75 -8.32 -10.70
CA ALA A 442 -15.12 -7.01 -10.73
C ALA A 442 -13.73 -7.10 -10.08
N THR A 443 -12.71 -6.79 -10.87
CA THR A 443 -11.30 -6.86 -10.45
C THR A 443 -10.68 -5.49 -10.53
N TYR A 444 -10.14 -5.03 -9.41
CA TYR A 444 -9.34 -3.81 -9.28
C TYR A 444 -7.86 -4.15 -9.34
N GLU A 445 -7.12 -3.38 -10.11
CA GLU A 445 -5.67 -3.27 -10.00
C GLU A 445 -5.27 -1.79 -9.94
N SER A 446 -4.30 -1.48 -9.10
CA SER A 446 -3.82 -0.10 -8.92
C SER A 446 -2.93 0.36 -10.09
N ALA A 447 -3.34 1.40 -10.82
CA ALA A 447 -2.50 2.10 -11.78
C ALA A 447 -1.91 3.37 -11.17
N SER A 448 -0.59 3.56 -11.26
CA SER A 448 0.03 4.81 -10.82
C SER A 448 -0.26 5.96 -11.79
N LEU A 449 -0.79 7.07 -11.28
CA LEU A 449 -0.96 8.33 -12.02
C LEU A 449 0.21 9.30 -11.81
N ARG A 450 1.35 8.84 -11.29
CA ARG A 450 2.47 9.73 -10.95
C ARG A 450 3.10 10.43 -12.15
N MET A 451 2.77 10.09 -13.39
CA MET A 451 3.14 10.91 -14.55
C MET A 451 2.51 12.32 -14.52
N PHE A 452 1.49 12.53 -13.69
CA PHE A 452 0.80 13.79 -13.50
C PHE A 452 1.13 14.41 -12.14
N ARG A 453 1.13 15.75 -12.08
CA ARG A 453 1.31 16.51 -10.84
C ARG A 453 0.29 16.05 -9.78
N LEU A 454 0.78 15.76 -8.57
CA LEU A 454 0.01 15.20 -7.45
C LEU A 454 -0.74 13.88 -7.74
N GLY A 455 -0.38 13.18 -8.82
CA GLY A 455 -1.01 11.92 -9.20
C GLY A 455 -0.88 10.83 -8.14
N ARG A 456 -2.01 10.18 -7.85
CA ARG A 456 -2.13 9.01 -6.98
C ARG A 456 -2.37 7.76 -7.82
N THR A 457 -3.62 7.31 -7.91
CA THR A 457 -3.99 6.08 -8.60
C THR A 457 -5.26 6.22 -9.43
N ASP A 458 -5.35 5.40 -10.48
CA ASP A 458 -6.59 5.03 -11.15
C ASP A 458 -6.77 3.49 -11.08
N THR A 459 -7.87 2.99 -11.63
CA THR A 459 -8.18 1.55 -11.67
C THR A 459 -7.81 0.96 -13.04
N ILE A 460 -7.09 -0.15 -13.04
CA ILE A 460 -7.05 -1.11 -14.15
C ILE A 460 -8.11 -2.18 -13.86
N ARG A 461 -8.97 -2.47 -14.84
CA ARG A 461 -10.01 -3.50 -14.74
C ARG A 461 -9.55 -4.78 -15.42
N SER A 462 -9.05 -5.73 -14.64
CA SER A 462 -8.45 -6.98 -15.17
C SER A 462 -9.49 -7.95 -15.75
N ALA A 463 -10.73 -7.91 -15.27
CA ALA A 463 -11.85 -8.61 -15.87
C ALA A 463 -12.32 -7.85 -17.12
N SER A 464 -12.15 -8.48 -18.28
CA SER A 464 -12.44 -7.90 -19.59
C SER A 464 -13.07 -8.97 -20.49
N VAL A 465 -13.60 -8.56 -21.63
CA VAL A 465 -14.11 -9.49 -22.65
C VAL A 465 -13.02 -10.48 -23.08
N ASP A 466 -11.78 -10.00 -23.27
CA ASP A 466 -10.68 -10.85 -23.72
C ASP A 466 -10.19 -11.80 -22.62
N SER A 467 -10.12 -11.36 -21.35
CA SER A 467 -9.77 -12.28 -20.26
C SER A 467 -10.86 -13.32 -20.04
N LEU A 468 -12.14 -12.96 -20.12
CA LEU A 468 -13.25 -13.93 -20.02
C LEU A 468 -13.22 -14.96 -21.17
N ASN A 469 -12.96 -14.53 -22.40
CA ASN A 469 -12.84 -15.43 -23.54
C ASN A 469 -11.68 -16.41 -23.37
N PHE A 470 -10.52 -15.93 -22.90
CA PHE A 470 -9.38 -16.80 -22.61
C PHE A 470 -9.70 -17.83 -21.53
N VAL A 471 -10.23 -17.42 -20.37
CA VAL A 471 -10.45 -18.37 -19.26
C VAL A 471 -11.51 -19.42 -19.58
N LYS A 472 -12.56 -19.06 -20.34
CA LYS A 472 -13.55 -20.01 -20.87
C LYS A 472 -12.90 -21.02 -21.82
N ALA A 473 -12.11 -20.55 -22.78
CA ALA A 473 -11.43 -21.42 -23.74
C ALA A 473 -10.38 -22.31 -23.07
N MET A 474 -9.72 -21.82 -22.01
CA MET A 474 -8.74 -22.60 -21.26
C MET A 474 -9.36 -23.86 -20.65
N GLU A 475 -10.57 -23.73 -20.11
CA GLU A 475 -11.32 -24.82 -19.46
C GLU A 475 -12.15 -25.68 -20.44
N GLU A 476 -12.26 -25.28 -21.70
CA GLU A 476 -12.99 -26.03 -22.73
C GLU A 476 -12.08 -27.10 -23.39
N PRO A 477 -12.37 -28.42 -23.25
CA PRO A 477 -11.54 -29.48 -23.83
C PRO A 477 -11.57 -29.52 -25.35
N THR A 478 -12.63 -29.01 -25.98
CA THR A 478 -12.78 -29.03 -27.45
C THR A 478 -11.96 -27.94 -28.16
N VAL A 479 -11.51 -26.91 -27.44
CA VAL A 479 -10.68 -25.84 -28.01
C VAL A 479 -9.22 -26.30 -28.13
N GLN A 480 -8.63 -26.16 -29.32
CA GLN A 480 -7.23 -26.53 -29.56
C GLN A 480 -6.25 -25.64 -28.79
N ASN A 481 -5.11 -26.20 -28.34
CA ASN A 481 -4.07 -25.47 -27.61
C ASN A 481 -3.59 -24.21 -28.34
N GLN A 482 -3.48 -24.26 -29.67
CA GLN A 482 -3.06 -23.11 -30.47
C GLN A 482 -4.04 -21.93 -30.33
N GLU A 483 -5.35 -22.21 -30.28
CA GLU A 483 -6.37 -21.18 -30.08
C GLU A 483 -6.37 -20.65 -28.64
N LYS A 484 -6.18 -21.52 -27.65
CA LYS A 484 -6.00 -21.09 -26.25
C LYS A 484 -4.82 -20.12 -26.11
N VAL A 485 -3.70 -20.38 -26.81
CA VAL A 485 -2.54 -19.46 -26.83
C VAL A 485 -2.86 -18.14 -27.52
N ASN A 486 -3.63 -18.14 -28.61
CA ASN A 486 -4.05 -16.92 -29.29
C ASN A 486 -4.89 -16.04 -28.35
N LEU A 487 -5.88 -16.64 -27.69
CA LEU A 487 -6.75 -15.96 -26.73
C LEU A 487 -5.97 -15.47 -25.49
N LEU A 488 -5.04 -16.28 -24.97
CA LEU A 488 -4.13 -15.89 -23.89
C LEU A 488 -3.33 -14.63 -24.25
N ARG A 489 -2.67 -14.64 -25.41
CA ARG A 489 -1.85 -13.50 -25.87
C ARG A 489 -2.72 -12.26 -26.07
N LYS A 490 -3.94 -12.42 -26.61
CA LYS A 490 -4.91 -11.34 -26.76
C LYS A 490 -5.33 -10.76 -25.41
N ALA A 491 -5.65 -11.60 -24.42
CA ALA A 491 -6.00 -11.16 -23.07
C ALA A 491 -4.86 -10.39 -22.39
N ILE A 492 -3.62 -10.88 -22.50
CA ILE A 492 -2.43 -10.22 -21.95
C ILE A 492 -2.17 -8.87 -22.64
N GLN A 493 -2.33 -8.81 -23.97
CA GLN A 493 -2.18 -7.56 -24.72
C GLN A 493 -3.28 -6.55 -24.39
N ALA A 494 -4.53 -7.00 -24.27
CA ALA A 494 -5.67 -6.16 -23.89
C ALA A 494 -5.47 -5.58 -22.48
N HIS A 495 -5.02 -6.41 -21.53
CA HIS A 495 -4.68 -5.97 -20.19
C HIS A 495 -3.56 -4.92 -20.22
N ARG A 496 -2.45 -5.19 -20.92
CA ARG A 496 -1.35 -4.21 -21.08
C ARG A 496 -1.83 -2.89 -21.69
N ALA A 497 -2.68 -2.95 -22.72
CA ALA A 497 -3.25 -1.75 -23.33
C ALA A 497 -4.10 -0.94 -22.33
N TYR A 498 -4.84 -1.61 -21.45
CA TYR A 498 -5.56 -0.96 -20.36
C TYR A 498 -4.60 -0.33 -19.35
N THR A 499 -3.52 -1.03 -18.95
CA THR A 499 -2.47 -0.52 -18.07
C THR A 499 -1.86 0.77 -18.63
N ASP A 500 -1.42 0.76 -19.90
CA ASP A 500 -0.84 1.92 -20.57
C ASP A 500 -1.84 3.09 -20.65
N MET A 501 -3.12 2.79 -20.90
CA MET A 501 -4.21 3.77 -20.88
C MET A 501 -4.43 4.38 -19.48
N ALA A 502 -4.44 3.56 -18.43
CA ALA A 502 -4.68 4.00 -17.06
C ALA A 502 -3.55 4.90 -16.57
N ILE A 503 -2.30 4.49 -16.76
CA ILE A 503 -1.11 5.28 -16.41
C ILE A 503 -1.05 6.58 -17.23
N GLY A 504 -1.55 6.55 -18.47
CA GLY A 504 -1.74 7.72 -19.32
C GLY A 504 -2.92 8.62 -18.96
N GLY A 505 -3.60 8.40 -17.83
CA GLY A 505 -4.71 9.24 -17.34
C GLY A 505 -6.00 9.12 -18.16
N LYS A 506 -6.22 7.96 -18.78
CA LYS A 506 -7.37 7.70 -19.69
C LYS A 506 -8.28 6.56 -19.21
N ALA A 507 -8.09 6.08 -17.99
CA ALA A 507 -8.99 5.13 -17.34
C ALA A 507 -10.31 5.80 -16.92
N ILE A 508 -11.28 4.99 -16.51
CA ILE A 508 -12.67 5.42 -16.36
C ILE A 508 -13.07 5.67 -14.91
N ASP A 509 -12.50 4.94 -13.96
CA ASP A 509 -13.02 4.86 -12.60
C ASP A 509 -12.92 6.20 -11.86
N ARG A 510 -11.76 6.86 -11.91
CA ARG A 510 -11.63 8.19 -11.29
C ARG A 510 -12.45 9.25 -12.01
N HIS A 511 -12.63 9.11 -13.32
CA HIS A 511 -13.48 10.03 -14.08
C HIS A 511 -14.95 9.90 -13.67
N LEU A 512 -15.49 8.68 -13.62
CA LEU A 512 -16.86 8.42 -13.15
C LEU A 512 -17.07 8.88 -11.72
N LEU A 513 -16.09 8.65 -10.83
CA LEU A 513 -16.10 9.21 -9.47
C LEU A 513 -16.14 10.74 -9.49
N GLY A 514 -15.32 11.40 -10.33
CA GLY A 514 -15.30 12.84 -10.49
C GLY A 514 -16.66 13.41 -10.91
N LEU A 515 -17.33 12.78 -11.88
CA LEU A 515 -18.67 13.16 -12.32
C LEU A 515 -19.71 12.99 -11.19
N LYS A 516 -19.65 11.88 -10.45
CA LYS A 516 -20.51 11.62 -9.29
C LYS A 516 -20.33 12.68 -8.20
N LEU A 517 -19.08 13.01 -7.85
CA LEU A 517 -18.77 14.03 -6.84
C LEU A 517 -19.13 15.43 -7.31
N GLN A 518 -18.96 15.73 -8.60
CA GLN A 518 -19.41 16.99 -9.19
C GLN A 518 -20.93 17.15 -9.09
N ALA A 519 -21.71 16.08 -9.27
CA ALA A 519 -23.15 16.12 -9.09
C ALA A 519 -23.55 16.47 -7.65
N ILE A 520 -22.82 15.93 -6.67
CA ILE A 520 -23.00 16.26 -5.25
C ILE A 520 -22.65 17.73 -4.99
N GLU A 521 -21.53 18.22 -5.52
CA GLU A 521 -21.09 19.62 -5.35
C GLU A 521 -22.06 20.62 -6.01
N ASP A 522 -22.63 20.25 -7.16
CA ASP A 522 -23.63 21.05 -7.88
C ASP A 522 -25.04 20.98 -7.23
N LEU A 523 -25.22 20.20 -6.15
CA LEU A 523 -26.50 19.98 -5.45
C LEU A 523 -27.63 19.49 -6.38
N VAL A 524 -27.27 18.69 -7.39
CA VAL A 524 -28.26 18.06 -8.28
C VAL A 524 -28.61 16.65 -7.77
N SER A 525 -29.77 16.14 -8.15
CA SER A 525 -30.13 14.75 -7.93
C SER A 525 -29.04 13.82 -8.47
N MET A 526 -28.74 12.75 -7.73
CA MET A 526 -27.75 11.76 -8.15
C MET A 526 -28.15 11.19 -9.51
N PRO A 527 -27.29 11.27 -10.55
CA PRO A 527 -27.58 10.67 -11.84
C PRO A 527 -27.84 9.17 -11.73
N GLU A 528 -28.85 8.66 -12.44
CA GLU A 528 -29.31 7.28 -12.35
C GLU A 528 -28.23 6.25 -12.70
N VAL A 529 -27.31 6.58 -13.61
CA VAL A 529 -26.12 5.76 -13.92
C VAL A 529 -25.28 5.40 -12.68
N PHE A 530 -25.26 6.25 -11.64
CA PHE A 530 -24.52 6.00 -10.40
C PHE A 530 -25.34 5.30 -9.31
N MET A 531 -26.63 5.09 -9.56
CA MET A 531 -27.57 4.31 -8.73
C MET A 531 -27.90 2.95 -9.36
N ASP A 532 -27.49 2.74 -10.61
CA ASP A 532 -27.66 1.51 -11.37
C ASP A 532 -26.99 0.30 -10.69
N THR A 533 -27.64 -0.86 -10.77
CA THR A 533 -27.13 -2.14 -10.27
C THR A 533 -25.77 -2.46 -10.89
N SER A 534 -25.59 -2.19 -12.18
CA SER A 534 -24.32 -2.41 -12.87
C SER A 534 -23.18 -1.57 -12.29
N TYR A 535 -23.46 -0.35 -11.84
CA TYR A 535 -22.45 0.48 -11.17
C TYR A 535 -22.10 -0.08 -9.79
N ALA A 536 -23.09 -0.58 -9.05
CA ALA A 536 -22.83 -1.28 -7.78
C ALA A 536 -21.94 -2.53 -7.99
N VAL A 537 -22.25 -3.37 -8.98
CA VAL A 537 -21.44 -4.54 -9.35
C VAL A 537 -20.03 -4.11 -9.78
N ALA A 538 -19.90 -3.08 -10.62
CA ALA A 538 -18.61 -2.61 -11.13
C ALA A 538 -17.69 -2.06 -10.04
N MET A 539 -18.24 -1.53 -8.95
CA MET A 539 -17.48 -0.96 -7.84
C MET A 539 -17.30 -1.95 -6.66
N HIS A 540 -17.88 -3.14 -6.76
CA HIS A 540 -17.81 -4.19 -5.77
C HIS A 540 -16.69 -5.19 -6.12
N PHE A 541 -15.44 -4.82 -5.80
CA PHE A 541 -14.26 -5.56 -6.23
C PHE A 541 -14.02 -6.84 -5.42
N ASN A 542 -14.57 -7.98 -5.87
CA ASN A 542 -14.26 -9.30 -5.31
C ASN A 542 -12.78 -9.65 -5.43
N LEU A 543 -12.04 -9.07 -6.38
CA LEU A 543 -10.59 -9.12 -6.44
C LEU A 543 -10.03 -7.70 -6.37
N SER A 544 -9.34 -7.36 -5.28
CA SER A 544 -8.56 -6.12 -5.17
C SER A 544 -7.08 -6.45 -5.19
N THR A 545 -6.37 -5.91 -6.17
CA THR A 545 -5.01 -6.33 -6.49
C THR A 545 -4.04 -5.17 -6.61
N SER A 546 -2.76 -5.45 -6.36
CA SER A 546 -1.70 -4.46 -6.52
C SER A 546 -0.35 -5.15 -6.77
N GLN A 547 0.31 -4.74 -7.84
CA GLN A 547 1.73 -5.02 -8.03
C GLN A 547 2.56 -4.04 -7.19
N VAL A 548 3.49 -4.56 -6.41
CA VAL A 548 4.45 -3.75 -5.66
C VAL A 548 5.87 -4.23 -6.00
N PRO A 549 6.45 -3.74 -7.11
CA PRO A 549 7.77 -4.17 -7.54
C PRO A 549 8.84 -3.54 -6.64
N ALA A 550 9.63 -4.38 -6.00
CA ALA A 550 10.78 -3.97 -5.18
C ALA A 550 12.04 -4.71 -5.65
N LYS A 551 13.22 -4.12 -5.41
CA LYS A 551 14.50 -4.86 -5.56
C LYS A 551 14.72 -5.80 -4.39
N THR A 552 14.24 -5.39 -3.22
CA THR A 552 14.22 -6.22 -2.02
C THR A 552 13.27 -7.39 -2.22
N ASP A 553 13.69 -8.57 -1.80
CA ASP A 553 12.86 -9.78 -1.75
C ASP A 553 11.82 -9.68 -0.62
N CYS A 554 10.82 -8.83 -0.84
CA CYS A 554 9.75 -8.54 0.11
C CYS A 554 8.38 -8.82 -0.50
N VAL A 555 7.34 -8.79 0.34
CA VAL A 555 5.94 -8.87 -0.09
C VAL A 555 5.08 -7.94 0.74
N MET A 556 4.17 -7.22 0.07
CA MET A 556 3.14 -6.41 0.73
C MET A 556 1.86 -7.23 0.90
N CYS A 557 1.07 -6.94 1.93
CA CYS A 557 -0.22 -7.56 2.20
C CYS A 557 -1.24 -6.52 2.69
N PHE A 558 -2.51 -6.73 2.35
CA PHE A 558 -3.66 -5.93 2.78
C PHE A 558 -4.90 -6.84 2.76
N GLY A 559 -5.93 -6.50 3.55
CA GLY A 559 -7.19 -7.26 3.56
C GLY A 559 -8.07 -7.00 2.33
N PRO A 560 -9.10 -7.83 2.08
CA PRO A 560 -10.09 -7.57 1.03
C PRO A 560 -10.83 -6.25 1.24
N VAL A 561 -11.30 -5.65 0.13
CA VAL A 561 -12.09 -4.39 0.14
C VAL A 561 -13.60 -4.62 0.25
N VAL A 562 -14.05 -5.86 0.06
CA VAL A 562 -15.44 -6.32 0.23
C VAL A 562 -15.46 -7.63 1.05
N PRO A 563 -16.54 -7.94 1.79
CA PRO A 563 -16.61 -9.12 2.66
C PRO A 563 -16.40 -10.46 1.95
N ASP A 564 -16.90 -10.59 0.73
CA ASP A 564 -16.87 -11.78 -0.15
C ASP A 564 -15.78 -11.68 -1.23
N GLY A 565 -14.67 -11.02 -0.90
CA GLY A 565 -13.58 -10.75 -1.82
C GLY A 565 -12.22 -11.22 -1.32
N TYR A 566 -11.21 -10.95 -2.15
CA TYR A 566 -9.81 -11.18 -1.86
C TYR A 566 -8.98 -9.91 -1.99
N GLY A 567 -7.95 -9.83 -1.16
CA GLY A 567 -6.80 -8.94 -1.35
C GLY A 567 -5.64 -9.75 -1.92
N VAL A 568 -5.11 -9.36 -3.08
CA VAL A 568 -3.98 -10.06 -3.71
C VAL A 568 -2.87 -9.08 -4.05
N CYS A 569 -1.71 -9.25 -3.44
CA CYS A 569 -0.55 -8.43 -3.70
C CYS A 569 0.65 -9.28 -4.10
N TYR A 570 1.47 -8.76 -5.01
CA TYR A 570 2.60 -9.51 -5.52
C TYR A 570 3.81 -8.65 -5.86
N ASN A 571 4.99 -9.26 -5.69
CA ASN A 571 6.29 -8.70 -6.06
C ASN A 571 6.99 -9.67 -7.04
N PRO A 572 6.98 -9.39 -8.35
CA PRO A 572 7.65 -10.22 -9.34
C PRO A 572 9.17 -10.01 -9.33
N MET A 573 9.89 -11.04 -8.92
CA MET A 573 11.36 -11.12 -9.02
C MET A 573 11.74 -11.72 -10.37
N ASP A 574 13.04 -11.85 -10.66
CA ASP A 574 13.48 -12.31 -11.97
C ASP A 574 13.17 -13.80 -12.19
N ASP A 575 13.35 -14.62 -11.15
CA ASP A 575 13.22 -16.09 -11.16
C ASP A 575 12.10 -16.65 -10.27
N HIS A 576 11.47 -15.82 -9.43
CA HIS A 576 10.32 -16.19 -8.60
C HIS A 576 9.34 -15.03 -8.45
N ILE A 577 8.19 -15.27 -7.81
CA ILE A 577 7.19 -14.24 -7.49
C ILE A 577 6.72 -14.43 -6.05
N ASN A 578 6.78 -13.37 -5.26
CA ASN A 578 6.18 -13.37 -3.92
C ASN A 578 4.70 -12.98 -4.02
N PHE A 579 3.82 -13.79 -3.42
CA PHE A 579 2.39 -13.52 -3.37
C PHE A 579 1.89 -13.45 -1.93
N SER A 580 0.99 -12.50 -1.68
CA SER A 580 0.11 -12.46 -0.53
C SER A 580 -1.34 -12.53 -1.02
N VAL A 581 -2.11 -13.46 -0.46
CA VAL A 581 -3.55 -13.61 -0.69
C VAL A 581 -4.25 -13.50 0.65
N SER A 582 -5.27 -12.67 0.74
CA SER A 582 -6.12 -12.56 1.92
C SER A 582 -7.60 -12.73 1.57
N ALA A 583 -8.39 -13.25 2.51
CA ALA A 583 -9.84 -13.39 2.45
C ALA A 583 -10.46 -13.12 3.83
N PHE A 584 -11.79 -13.15 3.93
CA PHE A 584 -12.49 -13.12 5.22
C PHE A 584 -13.20 -14.46 5.49
N ASN A 585 -12.94 -15.04 6.67
CA ASN A 585 -13.52 -16.31 7.12
C ASN A 585 -15.04 -16.26 7.27
N SER A 586 -15.62 -15.08 7.46
CA SER A 586 -17.06 -14.84 7.50
C SER A 586 -17.74 -15.12 6.15
N CYS A 587 -17.01 -15.13 5.04
CA CYS A 587 -17.50 -15.57 3.73
C CYS A 587 -17.02 -16.99 3.43
N ALA A 588 -17.92 -17.96 3.57
CA ALA A 588 -17.63 -19.38 3.36
C ALA A 588 -17.20 -19.71 1.92
N GLU A 589 -17.57 -18.86 0.96
CA GLU A 589 -17.21 -18.97 -0.45
C GLU A 589 -15.76 -18.58 -0.73
N THR A 590 -15.10 -17.84 0.19
CA THR A 590 -13.71 -17.40 0.03
C THR A 590 -12.74 -18.19 0.89
N ASN A 591 -11.55 -18.47 0.35
CA ASN A 591 -10.47 -19.14 1.07
C ASN A 591 -9.11 -18.78 0.44
N ALA A 592 -8.23 -18.13 1.21
CA ALA A 592 -6.97 -17.59 0.69
C ALA A 592 -6.02 -18.69 0.22
N ALA A 593 -5.96 -19.81 0.95
CA ALA A 593 -5.14 -20.96 0.57
C ALA A 593 -5.62 -21.63 -0.74
N ARG A 594 -6.94 -21.73 -0.93
CA ARG A 594 -7.53 -22.25 -2.16
C ARG A 594 -7.21 -21.34 -3.35
N LEU A 595 -7.42 -20.03 -3.23
CA LEU A 595 -7.09 -19.12 -4.33
C LEU A 595 -5.58 -19.13 -4.63
N ALA A 596 -4.71 -19.17 -3.61
CA ALA A 596 -3.26 -19.30 -3.79
C ALA A 596 -2.89 -20.57 -4.57
N HIS A 597 -3.49 -21.72 -4.23
CA HIS A 597 -3.27 -22.98 -4.94
C HIS A 597 -3.70 -22.89 -6.42
N TYR A 598 -4.88 -22.35 -6.70
CA TYR A 598 -5.36 -22.20 -8.07
C TYR A 598 -4.55 -21.17 -8.87
N LEU A 599 -4.02 -20.13 -8.23
CA LEU A 599 -3.13 -19.15 -8.85
C LEU A 599 -1.80 -19.78 -9.24
N GLU A 600 -1.16 -20.54 -8.35
CA GLU A 600 0.05 -21.29 -8.65
C GLU A 600 -0.17 -22.26 -9.83
N ARG A 601 -1.27 -23.01 -9.81
CA ARG A 601 -1.63 -23.91 -10.92
C ARG A 601 -1.91 -23.15 -12.22
N ALA A 602 -2.62 -22.02 -12.18
CA ALA A 602 -2.89 -21.21 -13.35
C ALA A 602 -1.60 -20.69 -14.01
N LEU A 603 -0.63 -20.22 -13.21
CA LEU A 603 0.69 -19.80 -13.70
C LEU A 603 1.44 -20.94 -14.39
N CYS A 604 1.47 -22.12 -13.77
CA CYS A 604 2.09 -23.33 -14.34
C CYS A 604 1.40 -23.79 -15.63
N ASP A 605 0.07 -23.85 -15.65
CA ASP A 605 -0.69 -24.31 -16.81
C ASP A 605 -0.54 -23.35 -18.00
N ILE A 606 -0.52 -22.04 -17.75
CA ILE A 606 -0.26 -21.02 -18.79
C ILE A 606 1.16 -21.19 -19.35
N GLN A 607 2.16 -21.41 -18.49
CA GLN A 607 3.52 -21.70 -18.94
C GLN A 607 3.56 -22.95 -19.82
N GLN A 608 2.97 -24.06 -19.38
CA GLN A 608 2.93 -25.31 -20.13
C GLN A 608 2.23 -25.15 -21.48
N LEU A 609 1.10 -24.43 -21.51
CA LEU A 609 0.35 -24.15 -22.73
C LEU A 609 1.21 -23.44 -23.79
N ILE A 610 1.99 -22.43 -23.37
CA ILE A 610 2.91 -21.71 -24.26
C ILE A 610 4.02 -22.62 -24.76
N LEU A 611 4.64 -23.40 -23.87
CA LEU A 611 5.76 -24.28 -24.23
C LEU A 611 5.36 -25.42 -25.18
N GLN A 612 4.12 -25.92 -25.06
CA GLN A 612 3.57 -26.96 -25.93
C GLN A 612 3.10 -26.43 -27.30
N SER A 613 2.96 -25.11 -27.44
CA SER A 613 2.47 -24.47 -28.68
C SER A 613 3.46 -23.39 -29.17
N PRO A 614 4.72 -23.77 -29.47
CA PRO A 614 5.74 -22.81 -29.89
C PRO A 614 5.31 -22.10 -31.17
N LYS A 615 5.69 -20.81 -31.31
CA LYS A 615 5.44 -20.05 -32.55
C LYS A 615 6.05 -20.82 -33.72
N SER A 616 5.26 -21.04 -34.76
CA SER A 616 5.76 -21.55 -36.04
C SER A 616 7.01 -20.76 -36.44
N LYS A 617 8.12 -21.46 -36.65
CA LYS A 617 9.34 -20.87 -37.22
C LYS A 617 9.06 -20.63 -38.70
N LEU A 618 8.48 -19.48 -39.02
CA LEU A 618 8.41 -18.93 -40.38
C LEU A 618 9.52 -17.91 -40.57
#